data_AF-A0A9W8Y3E2-F1
#
_entry.id   AF-A0A9W8Y3E2-F1
#
_cell.length_a   1.000
_cell.length_b   1.000
_cell.length_c   1.000
_cell.angle_alpha   90.00
_cell.angle_beta   90.00
_cell.angle_gamma   90.00
#
_symmetry.space_group_name_H-M   'P 1'
#
loop_
_entity.id
_entity.type
_entity.pdbx_description
1 polymer ?
#
loop_
_entity_poly.entity_id
_entity_poly.type
_entity_poly.pdbx_seq_one_letter_code
_entity_poly.pdbx_strand_id
1 'polypeptide(L)'
;MPLIRPPPPSTSSPTPTSPKQQLPTLAPCPRPDYVANKDDWFQITSPKPFPDLDICSSCYNTSFCNTRYGGCISKAPPKPENVSTRCDFSDTWCRIAYLWLFKQNAPDLDLLGSVAAIRHDEDGACPNLDLTNPEAKNGAKPPVTRTWSCLYDPKTNSLVEDLTVCSDCVAHIHLMFPCLRGIFCPVANGQKLLATCDFFMRGIRQPRFLEYVDNFTNLAEKTLETGTRDVSPLIEHIRKWAPIPSCMRGAVVAGEKRYALPSTVADFTACQECYMKYVQPLPSKSPPPQIVSQLESSIPPPGSGFTCDLYSPRLQQYFQDAATSNDIQAYRQKLVARSNKLQEINLQIRNLRQEHRQLKAQSDMHMSMMRMEQTSAMTTSMAWSVSSWSAPPIDWRASNAHMSQGNQLALQAAMRLDSITMLEAEWAEHWE
;
A
#
# COMPACT_ATOMS: atom_id res chain seq x y z
N MET A 1 -10.64 57.15 -46.08
CA MET A 1 -10.37 56.43 -44.81
C MET A 1 -11.54 55.49 -44.53
N PRO A 2 -11.27 54.26 -44.08
CA PRO A 2 -12.14 53.13 -44.32
C PRO A 2 -13.31 53.05 -43.33
N LEU A 3 -14.46 52.63 -43.88
CA LEU A 3 -15.69 52.29 -43.19
C LEU A 3 -15.45 51.14 -42.21
N ILE A 4 -15.65 51.41 -40.93
CA ILE A 4 -15.49 50.44 -39.85
C ILE A 4 -16.64 49.43 -39.92
N ARG A 5 -16.29 48.15 -40.11
CA ARG A 5 -17.20 47.01 -40.17
C ARG A 5 -17.73 46.70 -38.76
N PRO A 6 -19.05 46.49 -38.55
CA PRO A 6 -19.59 46.12 -37.25
C PRO A 6 -19.17 44.69 -36.83
N PRO A 7 -19.11 44.40 -35.52
CA PRO A 7 -18.64 43.12 -35.00
C PRO A 7 -19.61 41.98 -35.32
N PRO A 8 -19.10 40.74 -35.48
CA PRO A 8 -19.92 39.57 -35.74
C PRO A 8 -20.77 39.18 -34.52
N PRO A 9 -21.90 38.48 -34.74
CA PRO A 9 -22.82 38.11 -33.68
C PRO A 9 -22.19 37.16 -32.66
N SER A 10 -22.52 37.39 -31.40
CA SER A 10 -22.14 36.63 -30.22
C SER A 10 -22.44 35.14 -30.39
N THR A 11 -21.38 34.32 -30.39
CA THR A 11 -21.43 32.87 -30.28
C THR A 11 -22.10 32.49 -28.97
N SER A 12 -23.15 31.68 -29.08
CA SER A 12 -23.86 31.02 -28.00
C SER A 12 -22.91 30.37 -27.00
N SER A 13 -23.11 30.70 -25.72
CA SER A 13 -22.46 30.07 -24.57
C SER A 13 -22.55 28.54 -24.64
N PRO A 14 -21.45 27.80 -24.48
CA PRO A 14 -21.55 26.37 -24.27
C PRO A 14 -22.22 26.13 -22.92
N THR A 15 -23.30 25.35 -22.96
CA THR A 15 -23.98 24.74 -21.82
C THR A 15 -22.93 24.17 -20.86
N PRO A 16 -22.96 24.50 -19.55
CA PRO A 16 -21.99 23.95 -18.61
C PRO A 16 -22.19 22.43 -18.55
N THR A 17 -21.23 21.71 -19.11
CA THR A 17 -21.08 20.27 -18.89
C THR A 17 -20.87 20.10 -17.40
N SER A 18 -21.74 19.33 -16.76
CA SER A 18 -21.66 19.02 -15.33
C SER A 18 -20.23 18.60 -14.99
N PRO A 19 -19.54 19.26 -14.04
CA PRO A 19 -18.19 18.84 -13.67
C PRO A 19 -18.29 17.40 -13.15
N LYS A 20 -17.60 16.47 -13.82
CA LYS A 20 -17.34 15.15 -13.23
C LYS A 20 -16.73 15.42 -11.86
N GLN A 21 -17.45 15.08 -10.79
CA GLN A 21 -16.94 15.28 -9.43
C GLN A 21 -15.61 14.54 -9.31
N GLN A 22 -14.52 15.30 -9.25
CA GLN A 22 -13.20 14.76 -9.10
C GLN A 22 -13.09 14.23 -7.67
N LEU A 23 -12.81 12.93 -7.52
CA LEU A 23 -12.60 12.32 -6.22
C LEU A 23 -11.44 13.01 -5.48
N PRO A 24 -11.52 13.13 -4.15
CA PRO A 24 -10.48 13.78 -3.36
C PRO A 24 -9.17 12.99 -3.44
N THR A 25 -8.05 13.71 -3.51
CA THR A 25 -6.71 13.11 -3.52
C THR A 25 -6.40 12.49 -2.16
N LEU A 26 -6.00 11.23 -2.13
CA LEU A 26 -5.60 10.50 -0.93
C LEU A 26 -4.10 10.21 -0.93
N ALA A 27 -3.30 11.15 -0.43
CA ALA A 27 -1.88 10.90 -0.23
C ALA A 27 -1.62 9.82 0.84
N PRO A 28 -0.49 9.10 0.78
CA PRO A 28 -0.04 8.26 1.89
C PRO A 28 0.02 9.04 3.20
N CYS A 29 -0.48 8.46 4.29
CA CYS A 29 -0.44 9.10 5.59
C CYS A 29 1.01 9.08 6.13
N PRO A 30 1.54 10.20 6.65
CA PRO A 30 2.87 10.21 7.26
C PRO A 30 2.89 9.67 8.70
N ARG A 31 1.73 9.37 9.30
CA ARG A 31 1.59 8.88 10.68
C ARG A 31 0.70 7.62 10.77
N PRO A 32 1.04 6.53 10.06
CA PRO A 32 0.29 5.28 10.15
C PRO A 32 0.54 4.54 11.47
N ASP A 33 1.71 4.73 12.06
CA ASP A 33 2.11 4.13 13.33
C ASP A 33 1.86 5.07 14.50
N TYR A 34 1.83 4.50 15.71
CA TYR A 34 1.66 5.23 16.95
C TYR A 34 2.86 6.15 17.22
N VAL A 35 2.61 7.45 17.34
CA VAL A 35 3.61 8.48 17.63
C VAL A 35 3.23 9.28 18.87
N ALA A 36 4.19 9.51 19.75
CA ALA A 36 4.02 10.35 20.95
C ALA A 36 4.32 11.83 20.64
N ASN A 37 3.89 12.72 21.54
CA ASN A 37 4.27 14.14 21.60
C ASN A 37 3.93 14.92 20.31
N LYS A 38 2.72 14.69 19.77
CA LYS A 38 2.14 15.46 18.67
C LYS A 38 0.88 16.17 19.15
N ASP A 39 0.74 17.44 18.82
CA ASP A 39 -0.32 18.36 19.27
C ASP A 39 -1.20 18.90 18.12
N ASP A 40 -0.96 18.41 16.90
CA ASP A 40 -1.59 18.84 15.64
C ASP A 40 -2.60 17.80 15.12
N TRP A 41 -3.35 17.19 16.04
CA TRP A 41 -4.44 16.26 15.72
C TRP A 41 -5.75 16.99 15.44
N PHE A 42 -6.58 16.38 14.62
CA PHE A 42 -7.90 16.85 14.23
C PHE A 42 -8.93 15.75 14.49
N GLN A 43 -10.15 16.14 14.80
CA GLN A 43 -11.27 15.24 15.12
C GLN A 43 -12.53 15.70 14.40
N ILE A 44 -13.43 14.75 14.11
CA ILE A 44 -14.77 15.07 13.61
C ILE A 44 -15.57 15.65 14.79
N THR A 45 -15.99 16.91 14.67
CA THR A 45 -16.72 17.64 15.73
C THR A 45 -18.15 17.97 15.36
N SER A 46 -18.53 17.84 14.08
CA SER A 46 -19.85 18.19 13.58
C SER A 46 -20.25 17.29 12.40
N PRO A 47 -21.53 16.93 12.23
CA PRO A 47 -22.65 17.22 13.15
C PRO A 47 -22.60 16.37 14.42
N LYS A 48 -22.02 15.16 14.35
CA LYS A 48 -21.81 14.27 15.49
C LYS A 48 -20.32 14.22 15.85
N PRO A 49 -19.96 14.41 17.13
CA PRO A 49 -18.57 14.35 17.55
C PRO A 49 -18.08 12.89 17.63
N PHE A 50 -16.86 12.65 17.13
CA PHE A 50 -16.12 11.39 17.27
C PHE A 50 -14.75 11.67 17.91
N PRO A 51 -14.69 11.78 19.25
CA PRO A 51 -13.48 12.20 19.98
C PRO A 51 -12.37 11.15 20.01
N ASP A 52 -12.68 9.91 19.62
CA ASP A 52 -11.73 8.80 19.58
C ASP A 52 -11.12 8.61 18.18
N LEU A 53 -11.49 9.43 17.19
CA LEU A 53 -10.97 9.38 15.82
C LEU A 53 -9.96 10.49 15.59
N ASP A 54 -8.68 10.15 15.53
CA ASP A 54 -7.59 11.10 15.36
C ASP A 54 -7.11 11.18 13.90
N ILE A 55 -7.14 12.40 13.35
CA ILE A 55 -6.67 12.71 11.99
C ILE A 55 -5.42 13.59 12.10
N CYS A 56 -4.31 13.20 11.48
CA CYS A 56 -3.11 14.03 11.46
C CYS A 56 -3.28 15.26 10.55
N SER A 57 -2.55 16.33 10.85
CA SER A 57 -2.55 17.58 10.08
C SER A 57 -2.35 17.39 8.58
N SER A 58 -1.45 16.50 8.16
CA SER A 58 -1.23 16.21 6.73
C SER A 58 -2.46 15.60 6.05
N CYS A 59 -3.11 14.62 6.69
CA CYS A 59 -4.33 14.02 6.14
C CYS A 59 -5.47 15.03 6.08
N TYR A 60 -5.64 15.85 7.11
CA TYR A 60 -6.62 16.95 7.10
C TYR A 60 -6.37 17.92 5.94
N ASN A 61 -5.14 18.43 5.81
CA ASN A 61 -4.78 19.43 4.81
C ASN A 61 -4.82 18.89 3.37
N THR A 62 -4.55 17.61 3.15
CA THR A 62 -4.57 17.03 1.81
C THR A 62 -5.96 16.55 1.39
N SER A 63 -6.69 15.89 2.30
CA SER A 63 -7.90 15.16 1.92
C SER A 63 -9.20 15.84 2.34
N PHE A 64 -9.20 16.72 3.36
CA PHE A 64 -10.43 17.25 3.96
C PHE A 64 -10.59 18.77 3.86
N CYS A 65 -9.53 19.56 4.09
CA CYS A 65 -9.67 21.00 4.33
C CYS A 65 -10.32 21.77 3.16
N ASN A 66 -10.07 21.33 1.92
CA ASN A 66 -10.60 21.93 0.70
C ASN A 66 -11.84 21.19 0.17
N THR A 67 -12.46 20.35 0.98
CA THR A 67 -13.69 19.63 0.63
C THR A 67 -14.85 20.13 1.48
N ARG A 68 -16.07 19.69 1.14
CA ARG A 68 -17.27 20.00 1.92
C ARG A 68 -17.21 19.53 3.38
N TYR A 69 -16.30 18.62 3.69
CA TYR A 69 -16.12 18.03 5.02
C TYR A 69 -15.12 18.80 5.88
N GLY A 70 -14.41 19.80 5.34
CA GLY A 70 -13.46 20.60 6.11
C GLY A 70 -14.09 21.24 7.34
N GLY A 71 -15.32 21.74 7.22
CA GLY A 71 -16.08 22.31 8.33
C GLY A 71 -16.61 21.31 9.37
N CYS A 72 -16.59 20.01 9.07
CA CYS A 72 -16.97 18.94 10.00
C CYS A 72 -15.84 18.59 10.98
N ILE A 73 -14.62 19.03 10.68
CA ILE A 73 -13.40 18.64 11.39
C ILE A 73 -12.80 19.87 12.05
N SER A 74 -12.37 19.73 13.30
CA SER A 74 -11.70 20.79 14.06
C SER A 74 -10.48 20.24 14.79
N LYS A 75 -9.60 21.13 15.24
CA LYS A 75 -8.41 20.75 16.01
C LYS A 75 -8.84 20.02 17.29
N ALA A 76 -8.22 18.87 17.55
CA ALA A 76 -8.46 18.08 18.73
C ALA A 76 -7.84 18.75 19.98
N PRO A 77 -8.35 18.45 21.19
CA PRO A 77 -7.66 18.79 22.43
C PRO A 77 -6.24 18.20 22.46
N PRO A 78 -5.28 18.86 23.12
CA PRO A 78 -3.94 18.29 23.32
C PRO A 78 -4.02 16.92 23.98
N LYS A 79 -3.28 15.95 23.42
CA LYS A 79 -3.18 14.61 24.02
C LYS A 79 -2.33 14.67 25.29
N PRO A 80 -2.62 13.84 26.31
CA PRO A 80 -1.78 13.77 27.50
C PRO A 80 -0.34 13.39 27.16
N GLU A 81 0.62 13.85 27.96
CA GLU A 81 2.03 13.50 27.79
C GLU A 81 2.21 11.97 27.80
N ASN A 82 3.08 11.46 26.93
CA ASN A 82 3.37 10.03 26.73
C ASN A 82 2.23 9.17 26.17
N VAL A 83 1.11 9.76 25.74
CA VAL A 83 0.09 9.02 24.98
C VAL A 83 0.48 8.98 23.51
N SER A 84 0.91 7.81 23.05
CA SER A 84 1.16 7.58 21.61
C SER A 84 -0.17 7.47 20.87
N THR A 85 -0.31 8.23 19.78
CA THR A 85 -1.52 8.30 18.96
C THR A 85 -1.16 8.00 17.50
N ARG A 86 -2.05 7.35 16.74
CA ARG A 86 -1.89 7.14 15.30
C ARG A 86 -2.98 7.88 14.54
N CYS A 87 -2.78 8.11 13.24
CA CYS A 87 -3.84 8.67 12.40
C CYS A 87 -4.82 7.56 11.98
N ASP A 88 -6.08 7.62 12.39
CA ASP A 88 -7.11 6.64 11.99
C ASP A 88 -7.45 6.73 10.50
N PHE A 89 -7.20 7.88 9.86
CA PHE A 89 -7.30 8.03 8.41
C PHE A 89 -6.14 7.37 7.64
N SER A 90 -5.17 6.77 8.33
CA SER A 90 -4.23 5.83 7.71
C SER A 90 -4.87 4.46 7.45
N ASP A 91 -5.96 4.13 8.13
CA ASP A 91 -6.70 2.88 7.94
C ASP A 91 -7.40 2.87 6.57
N THR A 92 -7.32 1.74 5.88
CA THR A 92 -7.88 1.62 4.52
C THR A 92 -9.40 1.64 4.54
N TRP A 93 -10.05 1.10 5.57
CA TRP A 93 -11.50 1.16 5.72
C TRP A 93 -11.99 2.59 5.92
N CYS A 94 -11.30 3.39 6.74
CA CYS A 94 -11.60 4.81 6.89
C CYS A 94 -11.49 5.57 5.56
N ARG A 95 -10.46 5.27 4.75
CA ARG A 95 -10.29 5.87 3.42
C ARG A 95 -11.39 5.47 2.44
N ILE A 96 -11.78 4.19 2.42
CA ILE A 96 -12.89 3.69 1.58
C ILE A 96 -14.21 4.35 2.00
N ALA A 97 -14.50 4.42 3.30
CA ALA A 97 -15.69 5.07 3.83
C ALA A 97 -15.75 6.55 3.43
N TYR A 98 -14.62 7.25 3.48
CA TYR A 98 -14.53 8.64 3.04
C TYR A 98 -14.79 8.82 1.54
N LEU A 99 -14.18 7.97 0.69
CA LEU A 99 -14.44 8.00 -0.75
C LEU A 99 -15.91 7.71 -1.07
N TRP A 100 -16.52 6.75 -0.35
CA TRP A 100 -17.93 6.43 -0.49
C TRP A 100 -18.83 7.60 -0.09
N LEU A 101 -18.57 8.24 1.05
CA LEU A 101 -19.28 9.46 1.48
C LEU A 101 -19.18 10.56 0.41
N PHE A 102 -17.98 10.80 -0.13
CA PHE A 102 -17.78 11.79 -1.17
C PHE A 102 -18.57 11.45 -2.44
N LYS A 103 -18.53 10.18 -2.87
CA LYS A 103 -19.24 9.68 -4.06
C LYS A 103 -20.77 9.79 -3.92
N GLN A 104 -21.29 9.50 -2.73
CA GLN A 104 -22.72 9.62 -2.40
C GLN A 104 -23.16 11.05 -2.10
N ASN A 105 -22.25 12.03 -2.14
CA ASN A 105 -22.50 13.41 -1.74
C ASN A 105 -23.16 13.51 -0.34
N ALA A 106 -22.72 12.65 0.58
CA ALA A 106 -23.28 12.53 1.92
C ALA A 106 -23.05 13.81 2.74
N PRO A 107 -24.02 14.28 3.52
CA PRO A 107 -23.98 15.60 4.15
C PRO A 107 -22.96 15.72 5.28
N ASP A 108 -22.51 14.60 5.86
CA ASP A 108 -21.69 14.54 7.06
C ASP A 108 -20.62 13.43 6.99
N LEU A 109 -19.84 13.31 8.07
CA LEU A 109 -18.80 12.30 8.25
C LEU A 109 -19.23 11.19 9.22
N ASP A 110 -20.52 10.98 9.45
CA ASP A 110 -21.00 10.03 10.47
C ASP A 110 -20.60 8.59 10.14
N LEU A 111 -20.59 8.22 8.85
CA LEU A 111 -20.10 6.91 8.42
C LEU A 111 -18.62 6.73 8.72
N LEU A 112 -17.79 7.75 8.46
CA LEU A 112 -16.35 7.69 8.70
C LEU A 112 -16.08 7.49 10.20
N GLY A 113 -16.75 8.28 11.05
CA GLY A 113 -16.70 8.11 12.49
C GLY A 113 -17.15 6.73 12.96
N SER A 114 -18.24 6.21 12.38
CA SER A 114 -18.79 4.89 12.72
C SER A 114 -17.87 3.75 12.30
N VAL A 115 -17.19 3.88 11.16
CA VAL A 115 -16.21 2.90 10.67
C VAL A 115 -14.98 2.84 11.57
N ALA A 116 -14.45 4.00 11.98
CA ALA A 116 -13.32 4.03 12.91
C ALA A 116 -13.68 3.49 14.30
N ALA A 117 -14.93 3.69 14.74
CA ALA A 117 -15.44 3.26 16.04
C ALA A 117 -16.08 1.87 16.03
N ILE A 118 -15.86 1.07 14.98
CA ILE A 118 -16.47 -0.25 14.87
C ILE A 118 -16.06 -1.13 16.06
N ARG A 119 -17.06 -1.75 16.70
CA ARG A 119 -16.81 -2.69 17.80
C ARG A 119 -16.61 -4.08 17.23
N HIS A 120 -15.46 -4.66 17.50
CA HIS A 120 -15.20 -6.05 17.14
C HIS A 120 -16.05 -7.00 17.99
N ASP A 121 -16.45 -8.11 17.41
CA ASP A 121 -17.14 -9.19 18.10
C ASP A 121 -16.14 -10.08 18.86
N GLU A 122 -16.59 -11.24 19.33
CA GLU A 122 -15.75 -12.20 20.06
C GLU A 122 -14.55 -12.72 19.24
N ASP A 123 -14.59 -12.64 17.91
CA ASP A 123 -13.50 -13.07 17.03
C ASP A 123 -12.45 -11.96 16.80
N GLY A 124 -12.70 -10.75 17.30
CA GLY A 124 -11.79 -9.62 17.25
C GLY A 124 -11.61 -9.03 15.85
N ALA A 125 -10.57 -8.21 15.69
CA ALA A 125 -10.24 -7.60 14.40
C ALA A 125 -9.86 -8.65 13.33
N CYS A 126 -9.86 -8.22 12.07
CA CYS A 126 -9.40 -9.05 10.95
C CYS A 126 -7.98 -9.61 11.21
N PRO A 127 -7.74 -10.92 11.02
CA PRO A 127 -6.44 -11.53 11.35
C PRO A 127 -5.32 -11.04 10.43
N ASN A 128 -5.67 -10.53 9.25
CA ASN A 128 -4.72 -9.94 8.31
C ASN A 128 -4.24 -8.53 8.74
N LEU A 129 -4.85 -7.96 9.80
CA LEU A 129 -4.45 -6.69 10.40
C LEU A 129 -3.59 -6.85 11.66
N ASP A 130 -3.45 -8.08 12.18
CA ASP A 130 -2.66 -8.34 13.38
C ASP A 130 -1.15 -8.26 13.10
N LEU A 131 -0.56 -7.10 13.40
CA LEU A 131 0.87 -6.85 13.21
C LEU A 131 1.78 -7.62 14.19
N THR A 132 1.21 -8.27 15.20
CA THR A 132 1.97 -9.16 16.09
C THR A 132 2.21 -10.52 15.44
N ASN A 133 1.37 -10.91 14.48
CA ASN A 133 1.52 -12.12 13.70
C ASN A 133 2.57 -11.93 12.58
N PRO A 134 3.66 -12.73 12.54
CA PRO A 134 4.68 -12.61 11.50
C PRO A 134 4.17 -12.79 10.07
N GLU A 135 3.18 -13.66 9.84
CA GLU A 135 2.59 -13.89 8.52
C GLU A 135 1.82 -12.66 8.05
N ALA A 136 0.95 -12.10 8.90
CA ALA A 136 0.20 -10.88 8.58
C ALA A 136 1.14 -9.69 8.39
N LYS A 137 2.20 -9.58 9.21
CA LYS A 137 3.24 -8.54 9.05
C LYS A 137 3.94 -8.60 7.69
N ASN A 138 4.12 -9.81 7.14
CA ASN A 138 4.69 -10.03 5.81
C ASN A 138 3.64 -9.99 4.68
N GLY A 139 2.39 -9.63 4.98
CA GLY A 139 1.30 -9.55 3.99
C GLY A 139 0.74 -10.90 3.55
N ALA A 140 1.00 -11.97 4.29
CA ALA A 140 0.35 -13.26 4.13
C ALA A 140 -1.00 -13.31 4.89
N LYS A 141 -1.76 -14.38 4.69
CA LYS A 141 -3.08 -14.58 5.29
C LYS A 141 -2.97 -15.64 6.40
N PRO A 142 -2.83 -15.27 7.68
CA PRO A 142 -2.67 -16.26 8.74
C PRO A 142 -3.94 -17.11 8.92
N PRO A 143 -3.81 -18.44 9.02
CA PRO A 143 -4.94 -19.31 9.33
C PRO A 143 -5.32 -19.19 10.80
N VAL A 144 -6.60 -18.94 11.07
CA VAL A 144 -7.13 -18.75 12.44
C VAL A 144 -8.49 -19.43 12.61
N THR A 145 -8.83 -19.82 13.84
CA THR A 145 -10.13 -20.43 14.15
C THR A 145 -11.12 -19.36 14.58
N ARG A 146 -12.15 -19.09 13.75
CA ARG A 146 -13.19 -18.07 13.99
C ARG A 146 -14.43 -18.35 13.15
N THR A 147 -15.49 -17.56 13.32
CA THR A 147 -16.66 -17.62 12.46
C THR A 147 -16.34 -16.98 11.11
N TRP A 148 -16.50 -17.76 10.06
CA TRP A 148 -16.27 -17.33 8.67
C TRP A 148 -17.59 -17.14 7.95
N SER A 149 -17.61 -16.19 7.02
CA SER A 149 -18.74 -15.97 6.13
C SER A 149 -18.31 -16.09 4.68
N CYS A 150 -19.21 -16.61 3.84
CA CYS A 150 -19.08 -16.65 2.40
C CYS A 150 -20.21 -15.84 1.76
N LEU A 151 -20.04 -15.45 0.51
CA LEU A 151 -21.15 -14.88 -0.24
C LEU A 151 -22.19 -15.96 -0.53
N TYR A 152 -23.46 -15.57 -0.48
CA TYR A 152 -24.58 -16.40 -0.89
C TYR A 152 -24.94 -16.13 -2.34
N ASP A 153 -25.06 -17.19 -3.15
CA ASP A 153 -25.53 -17.13 -4.53
C ASP A 153 -27.01 -17.49 -4.62
N PRO A 154 -27.91 -16.52 -4.88
CA PRO A 154 -29.33 -16.79 -5.05
C PRO A 154 -29.66 -17.66 -6.27
N LYS A 155 -28.80 -17.70 -7.30
CA LYS A 155 -29.04 -18.50 -8.52
C LYS A 155 -28.81 -19.99 -8.27
N THR A 156 -27.74 -20.32 -7.55
CA THR A 156 -27.39 -21.72 -7.23
C THR A 156 -27.93 -22.16 -5.87
N ASN A 157 -28.49 -21.25 -5.08
CA ASN A 157 -28.97 -21.48 -3.72
C ASN A 157 -27.86 -22.09 -2.83
N SER A 158 -26.62 -21.59 -2.99
CA SER A 158 -25.42 -22.13 -2.34
C SER A 158 -24.44 -21.03 -1.94
N LEU A 159 -23.50 -21.36 -1.04
CA LEU A 159 -22.40 -20.47 -0.69
C LEU A 159 -21.32 -20.49 -1.78
N VAL A 160 -20.64 -19.36 -1.95
CA VAL A 160 -19.44 -19.22 -2.78
C VAL A 160 -18.23 -19.47 -1.88
N GLU A 161 -17.83 -20.75 -1.80
CA GLU A 161 -16.76 -21.20 -0.90
C GLU A 161 -15.35 -20.75 -1.33
N ASP A 162 -15.21 -20.24 -2.57
CA ASP A 162 -13.95 -19.69 -3.08
C ASP A 162 -13.47 -18.43 -2.33
N LEU A 163 -14.35 -17.79 -1.55
CA LEU A 163 -14.04 -16.59 -0.77
C LEU A 163 -14.54 -16.73 0.66
N THR A 164 -13.59 -16.74 1.60
CA THR A 164 -13.85 -16.75 3.03
C THR A 164 -13.55 -15.38 3.65
N VAL A 165 -14.50 -14.83 4.43
CA VAL A 165 -14.41 -13.48 4.99
C VAL A 165 -14.65 -13.53 6.49
N CYS A 166 -13.78 -12.88 7.27
CA CYS A 166 -13.96 -12.77 8.72
C CYS A 166 -15.10 -11.81 9.09
N SER A 167 -15.67 -11.99 10.28
CA SER A 167 -16.77 -11.17 10.81
C SER A 167 -16.47 -9.66 10.78
N ASP A 168 -15.25 -9.26 11.14
CA ASP A 168 -14.80 -7.87 11.13
C ASP A 168 -14.90 -7.23 9.73
N CYS A 169 -14.40 -7.92 8.69
CA CYS A 169 -14.50 -7.43 7.30
C CYS A 169 -15.95 -7.35 6.82
N VAL A 170 -16.80 -8.32 7.20
CA VAL A 170 -18.23 -8.30 6.90
C VAL A 170 -18.91 -7.10 7.57
N ALA A 171 -18.56 -6.81 8.84
CA ALA A 171 -19.12 -5.70 9.58
C ALA A 171 -18.80 -4.35 8.91
N HIS A 172 -17.57 -4.16 8.44
CA HIS A 172 -17.18 -2.97 7.67
C HIS A 172 -18.00 -2.82 6.37
N ILE A 173 -18.17 -3.90 5.60
CA ILE A 173 -18.97 -3.87 4.36
C ILE A 173 -20.43 -3.57 4.65
N HIS A 174 -21.04 -4.19 5.66
CA HIS A 174 -22.43 -3.94 6.04
C HIS A 174 -22.67 -2.54 6.63
N LEU A 175 -21.64 -1.93 7.22
CA LEU A 175 -21.69 -0.57 7.73
C LEU A 175 -21.61 0.44 6.59
N MET A 176 -20.69 0.27 5.64
CA MET A 176 -20.53 1.16 4.48
C MET A 176 -21.65 1.01 3.46
N PHE A 177 -22.13 -0.22 3.22
CA PHE A 177 -23.15 -0.53 2.24
C PHE A 177 -24.36 -1.23 2.89
N PRO A 178 -25.22 -0.50 3.63
CA PRO A 178 -26.36 -1.11 4.31
C PRO A 178 -27.34 -1.84 3.38
N CYS A 179 -27.46 -1.40 2.12
CA CYS A 179 -28.28 -2.06 1.10
C CYS A 179 -27.80 -3.48 0.74
N LEU A 180 -26.56 -3.83 1.10
CA LEU A 180 -25.96 -5.13 0.84
C LEU A 180 -26.04 -6.08 2.05
N ARG A 181 -26.72 -5.72 3.13
CA ARG A 181 -26.84 -6.59 4.32
C ARG A 181 -27.45 -7.95 3.98
N GLY A 182 -26.78 -9.01 4.43
CA GLY A 182 -27.25 -10.39 4.27
C GLY A 182 -26.84 -11.04 2.94
N ILE A 183 -25.92 -10.44 2.18
CA ILE A 183 -25.25 -11.15 1.07
C ILE A 183 -24.15 -12.10 1.58
N PHE A 184 -23.63 -11.84 2.79
CA PHE A 184 -22.74 -12.75 3.49
C PHE A 184 -23.55 -13.66 4.41
N CYS A 185 -23.27 -14.95 4.34
CA CYS A 185 -23.85 -15.97 5.20
C CYS A 185 -22.74 -16.72 5.95
N PRO A 186 -22.94 -17.04 7.24
CA PRO A 186 -21.96 -17.77 8.01
C PRO A 186 -21.79 -19.19 7.47
N VAL A 187 -20.54 -19.63 7.37
CA VAL A 187 -20.19 -21.01 7.01
C VAL A 187 -20.51 -21.94 8.18
N ALA A 188 -20.89 -23.19 7.89
CA ALA A 188 -21.16 -24.23 8.88
C ALA A 188 -22.08 -23.75 10.03
N ASN A 189 -23.13 -22.99 9.70
CA ASN A 189 -24.09 -22.44 10.66
C ASN A 189 -23.46 -21.60 11.79
N GLY A 190 -22.35 -20.92 11.50
CA GLY A 190 -21.67 -20.03 12.45
C GLY A 190 -20.64 -20.72 13.35
N GLN A 191 -20.36 -22.01 13.13
CA GLN A 191 -19.27 -22.70 13.83
C GLN A 191 -17.91 -22.03 13.56
N LYS A 192 -17.06 -22.00 14.58
CA LYS A 192 -15.68 -21.52 14.43
C LYS A 192 -14.86 -22.58 13.71
N LEU A 193 -14.30 -22.24 12.56
CA LEU A 193 -13.49 -23.14 11.71
C LEU A 193 -12.11 -22.55 11.50
N LEU A 194 -11.12 -23.40 11.20
CA LEU A 194 -9.79 -22.96 10.79
C LEU A 194 -9.83 -22.55 9.30
N ALA A 195 -9.67 -21.26 9.00
CA ALA A 195 -9.54 -20.76 7.64
C ALA A 195 -8.74 -19.44 7.62
N THR A 196 -8.70 -18.75 6.47
CA THR A 196 -8.01 -17.46 6.31
C THR A 196 -8.98 -16.38 5.84
N CYS A 197 -8.68 -15.10 6.03
CA CYS A 197 -9.52 -14.03 5.47
C CYS A 197 -9.04 -13.67 4.05
N ASP A 198 -9.90 -13.82 3.05
CA ASP A 198 -9.59 -13.52 1.65
C ASP A 198 -9.84 -12.07 1.25
N PHE A 199 -10.54 -11.32 2.10
CA PHE A 199 -11.03 -9.99 1.77
C PHE A 199 -9.94 -8.93 1.92
N PHE A 200 -9.58 -8.59 3.17
CA PHE A 200 -8.68 -7.49 3.44
C PHE A 200 -7.21 -7.92 3.32
N MET A 201 -6.41 -7.24 2.49
CA MET A 201 -5.00 -7.56 2.29
C MET A 201 -4.13 -6.30 2.39
N ARG A 202 -2.97 -6.42 3.07
CA ARG A 202 -1.97 -5.35 3.19
C ARG A 202 -0.85 -5.50 2.16
N GLY A 203 -0.11 -4.41 1.96
CA GLY A 203 1.11 -4.40 1.17
C GLY A 203 0.86 -4.75 -0.31
N ILE A 204 1.71 -5.61 -0.85
CA ILE A 204 1.72 -5.98 -2.27
C ILE A 204 0.39 -6.56 -2.77
N ARG A 205 -0.39 -7.20 -1.88
CA ARG A 205 -1.68 -7.83 -2.18
C ARG A 205 -2.89 -6.90 -2.07
N GLN A 206 -2.72 -5.68 -1.57
CA GLN A 206 -3.79 -4.68 -1.41
C GLN A 206 -4.63 -4.40 -2.67
N PRO A 207 -4.08 -4.39 -3.91
CA PRO A 207 -4.85 -4.10 -5.11
C PRO A 207 -6.05 -5.04 -5.33
N ARG A 208 -5.92 -6.33 -5.00
CA ARG A 208 -7.03 -7.29 -5.14
C ARG A 208 -8.19 -6.97 -4.19
N PHE A 209 -7.87 -6.57 -2.97
CA PHE A 209 -8.87 -6.12 -2.01
C PHE A 209 -9.62 -4.88 -2.53
N LEU A 210 -8.90 -3.91 -3.09
CA LEU A 210 -9.52 -2.72 -3.70
C LEU A 210 -10.41 -3.09 -4.88
N GLU A 211 -9.99 -4.03 -5.75
CA GLU A 211 -10.84 -4.56 -6.83
C GLU A 211 -12.14 -5.15 -6.29
N TYR A 212 -12.09 -5.92 -5.19
CA TYR A 212 -13.31 -6.42 -4.56
C TYR A 212 -14.19 -5.29 -4.05
N VAL A 213 -13.63 -4.34 -3.27
CA VAL A 213 -14.36 -3.18 -2.75
C VAL A 213 -15.02 -2.38 -3.86
N ASP A 214 -14.36 -2.19 -5.01
CA ASP A 214 -14.96 -1.53 -6.18
C ASP A 214 -16.17 -2.30 -6.71
N ASN A 215 -16.11 -3.64 -6.75
CA ASN A 215 -17.26 -4.47 -7.13
C ASN A 215 -18.42 -4.35 -6.11
N PHE A 216 -18.14 -4.31 -4.80
CA PHE A 216 -19.17 -4.07 -3.77
C PHE A 216 -19.77 -2.67 -3.91
N THR A 217 -18.93 -1.66 -4.17
CA THR A 217 -19.37 -0.28 -4.39
C THR A 217 -20.30 -0.19 -5.60
N ASN A 218 -19.90 -0.76 -6.74
CA ASN A 218 -20.71 -0.78 -7.96
C ASN A 218 -22.03 -1.53 -7.76
N LEU A 219 -22.02 -2.63 -6.99
CA LEU A 219 -23.23 -3.37 -6.62
C LEU A 219 -24.14 -2.53 -5.73
N ALA A 220 -23.59 -1.85 -4.73
CA ALA A 220 -24.35 -0.98 -3.84
C ALA A 220 -25.02 0.16 -4.60
N GLU A 221 -24.30 0.81 -5.52
CA GLU A 221 -24.84 1.88 -6.37
C GLU A 221 -25.98 1.40 -7.24
N LYS A 222 -25.78 0.31 -7.99
CA LYS A 222 -26.84 -0.28 -8.81
C LYS A 222 -28.05 -0.69 -7.97
N THR A 223 -27.83 -1.20 -6.76
CA THR A 223 -28.92 -1.57 -5.86
C THR A 223 -29.70 -0.35 -5.41
N LEU A 224 -29.02 0.76 -5.08
CA LEU A 224 -29.67 2.01 -4.70
C LEU A 224 -30.42 2.67 -5.87
N GLU A 225 -29.88 2.58 -7.09
CA GLU A 225 -30.49 3.13 -8.31
C GLU A 225 -31.72 2.32 -8.78
N THR A 226 -31.62 0.99 -8.76
CA THR A 226 -32.65 0.10 -9.33
C THR A 226 -33.61 -0.47 -8.31
N GLY A 227 -33.30 -0.35 -7.01
CA GLY A 227 -34.00 -1.04 -5.92
C GLY A 227 -33.82 -2.56 -5.90
N THR A 228 -33.07 -3.13 -6.86
CA THR A 228 -32.87 -4.57 -7.00
C THR A 228 -31.45 -4.96 -6.64
N ARG A 229 -31.30 -5.91 -5.72
CA ARG A 229 -29.99 -6.42 -5.28
C ARG A 229 -29.56 -7.62 -6.13
N ASP A 230 -29.01 -7.36 -7.31
CA ASP A 230 -28.44 -8.40 -8.18
C ASP A 230 -26.96 -8.64 -7.88
N VAL A 231 -26.69 -9.66 -7.06
CA VAL A 231 -25.33 -10.06 -6.66
C VAL A 231 -24.57 -10.84 -7.73
N SER A 232 -25.19 -11.19 -8.87
CA SER A 232 -24.59 -12.09 -9.87
C SER A 232 -23.24 -11.60 -10.41
N PRO A 233 -23.09 -10.33 -10.81
CA PRO A 233 -21.81 -9.85 -11.36
C PRO A 233 -20.67 -9.93 -10.35
N LEU A 234 -20.97 -9.67 -9.07
CA LEU A 234 -20.00 -9.78 -7.97
C LEU A 234 -19.57 -11.25 -7.78
N ILE A 235 -20.52 -12.17 -7.78
CA ILE A 235 -20.25 -13.61 -7.62
C ILE A 235 -19.43 -14.16 -8.79
N GLU A 236 -19.78 -13.79 -10.02
CA GLU A 236 -19.03 -14.17 -11.22
C GLU A 236 -17.58 -13.66 -11.16
N HIS A 237 -17.39 -12.42 -10.71
CA HIS A 237 -16.05 -11.87 -10.48
C HIS A 237 -15.27 -12.66 -9.43
N ILE A 238 -15.90 -12.99 -8.30
CA ILE A 238 -15.24 -13.71 -7.20
C ILE A 238 -14.90 -15.14 -7.58
N ARG A 239 -15.82 -15.89 -8.19
CA ARG A 239 -15.54 -17.25 -8.68
C ARG A 239 -14.40 -17.27 -9.69
N LYS A 240 -14.28 -16.21 -10.51
CA LYS A 240 -13.18 -16.08 -11.46
C LYS A 240 -11.83 -15.82 -10.78
N TRP A 241 -11.79 -14.97 -9.75
CA TRP A 241 -10.54 -14.40 -9.25
C TRP A 241 -10.09 -14.89 -7.88
N ALA A 242 -11.00 -15.29 -6.99
CA ALA A 242 -10.66 -15.72 -5.64
C ALA A 242 -9.79 -17.00 -5.59
N PRO A 243 -10.00 -18.02 -6.47
CA PRO A 243 -9.12 -19.19 -6.53
C PRO A 243 -7.71 -18.89 -7.05
N ILE A 244 -7.48 -17.69 -7.61
CA ILE A 244 -6.21 -17.34 -8.24
C ILE A 244 -5.35 -16.58 -7.23
N PRO A 245 -4.13 -17.06 -6.93
CA PRO A 245 -3.20 -16.32 -6.10
C PRO A 245 -2.98 -14.90 -6.65
N SER A 246 -3.05 -13.91 -5.77
CA SER A 246 -2.72 -12.53 -6.13
C SER A 246 -1.24 -12.43 -6.52
N CYS A 247 -0.90 -11.56 -7.46
CA CYS A 247 0.44 -11.35 -7.97
C CYS A 247 1.34 -10.74 -6.88
N MET A 248 2.53 -11.33 -6.68
CA MET A 248 3.49 -10.87 -5.66
C MET A 248 4.40 -9.72 -6.12
N ARG A 249 4.10 -9.09 -7.27
CA ARG A 249 4.71 -7.84 -7.76
C ARG A 249 6.20 -7.69 -7.46
N GLY A 250 7.07 -8.18 -8.33
CA GLY A 250 8.51 -8.08 -8.13
C GLY A 250 9.09 -9.06 -7.11
N ALA A 251 8.31 -9.55 -6.13
CA ALA A 251 8.76 -10.57 -5.19
C ALA A 251 8.74 -11.98 -5.81
N VAL A 252 9.66 -12.82 -5.31
CA VAL A 252 9.85 -14.19 -5.77
C VAL A 252 8.75 -15.10 -5.18
N VAL A 253 8.05 -15.83 -6.05
CA VAL A 253 7.04 -16.83 -5.68
C VAL A 253 7.51 -18.24 -5.99
N ALA A 254 7.26 -19.17 -5.08
CA ALA A 254 7.59 -20.59 -5.23
C ALA A 254 6.32 -21.45 -5.12
N GLY A 255 6.28 -22.59 -5.81
CA GLY A 255 5.15 -23.52 -5.75
C GLY A 255 3.87 -23.05 -6.45
N GLU A 256 3.90 -21.90 -7.14
CA GLU A 256 2.76 -21.37 -7.90
C GLU A 256 2.88 -21.65 -9.40
N LYS A 257 1.74 -21.61 -10.10
CA LYS A 257 1.70 -21.76 -11.56
C LYS A 257 2.39 -20.58 -12.25
N ARG A 258 3.38 -20.90 -13.06
CA ARG A 258 4.19 -19.98 -13.87
C ARG A 258 3.86 -20.13 -15.35
N TYR A 259 3.80 -19.02 -16.05
CA TYR A 259 3.71 -18.94 -17.50
C TYR A 259 5.00 -18.35 -18.05
N ALA A 260 5.66 -19.00 -19.00
CA ALA A 260 6.98 -18.60 -19.50
C ALA A 260 7.09 -18.79 -21.02
N LEU A 261 8.13 -18.20 -21.60
CA LEU A 261 8.50 -18.32 -23.02
C LEU A 261 9.88 -18.99 -23.16
N PRO A 262 10.04 -20.27 -22.78
CA PRO A 262 11.36 -20.87 -22.59
C PRO A 262 12.22 -20.85 -23.86
N SER A 263 11.62 -21.07 -25.03
CA SER A 263 12.35 -21.18 -26.30
C SER A 263 12.71 -19.83 -26.92
N THR A 264 11.97 -18.77 -26.63
CA THR A 264 12.16 -17.46 -27.28
C THR A 264 12.66 -16.39 -26.33
N VAL A 265 12.12 -16.33 -25.11
CA VAL A 265 12.44 -15.31 -24.10
C VAL A 265 12.48 -15.97 -22.72
N ALA A 266 13.57 -16.69 -22.43
CA ALA A 266 13.70 -17.49 -21.21
C ALA A 266 13.59 -16.68 -19.90
N ASP A 267 13.94 -15.40 -19.93
CA ASP A 267 13.83 -14.50 -18.78
C ASP A 267 12.38 -14.10 -18.46
N PHE A 268 11.46 -14.26 -19.42
CA PHE A 268 10.06 -13.88 -19.23
C PHE A 268 9.33 -14.88 -18.35
N THR A 269 8.69 -14.37 -17.29
CA THR A 269 7.74 -15.15 -16.49
C THR A 269 6.52 -14.33 -16.09
N ALA A 270 5.36 -14.99 -16.00
CA ALA A 270 4.12 -14.39 -15.53
C ALA A 270 3.41 -15.31 -14.54
N CYS A 271 2.84 -14.74 -13.47
CA CYS A 271 1.95 -15.47 -12.57
C CYS A 271 0.57 -15.67 -13.22
N GLN A 272 -0.24 -16.55 -12.62
CA GLN A 272 -1.59 -16.85 -13.13
C GLN A 272 -2.51 -15.63 -13.19
N GLU A 273 -2.46 -14.73 -12.21
CA GLU A 273 -3.27 -13.51 -12.24
C GLU A 273 -2.92 -12.64 -13.46
N CYS A 274 -1.65 -12.31 -13.64
CA CYS A 274 -1.23 -11.46 -14.75
C CYS A 274 -1.42 -12.14 -16.11
N TYR A 275 -1.24 -13.46 -16.20
CA TYR A 275 -1.59 -14.22 -17.40
C TYR A 275 -3.07 -14.03 -17.76
N MET A 276 -3.97 -14.19 -16.79
CA MET A 276 -5.41 -14.04 -17.03
C MET A 276 -5.83 -12.60 -17.36
N LYS A 277 -5.14 -11.60 -16.82
CA LYS A 277 -5.41 -10.18 -17.11
C LYS A 277 -4.91 -9.75 -18.49
N TYR A 278 -3.67 -10.13 -18.86
CA TYR A 278 -2.96 -9.50 -19.98
C TYR A 278 -2.72 -10.43 -21.17
N VAL A 279 -2.69 -11.76 -20.95
CA VAL A 279 -2.34 -12.74 -21.99
C VAL A 279 -3.57 -13.51 -22.48
N GLN A 280 -4.38 -14.02 -21.57
CA GLN A 280 -5.56 -14.84 -21.88
C GLN A 280 -6.58 -14.16 -22.81
N PRO A 281 -6.76 -12.82 -22.82
CA PRO A 281 -7.64 -12.16 -23.79
C PRO A 281 -7.10 -12.09 -25.23
N LEU A 282 -5.79 -12.32 -25.44
CA LEU A 282 -5.14 -12.09 -26.73
C LEU A 282 -5.47 -13.11 -27.84
N PRO A 283 -5.69 -14.42 -27.57
CA PRO A 283 -6.12 -15.37 -28.60
C PRO A 283 -7.42 -15.00 -29.32
N SER A 284 -8.30 -14.21 -28.68
CA SER A 284 -9.54 -13.73 -29.30
C SER A 284 -9.35 -12.57 -30.27
N LYS A 285 -8.14 -12.00 -30.36
CA LYS A 285 -7.81 -10.96 -31.36
C LYS A 285 -7.59 -11.60 -32.74
N SER A 286 -7.89 -10.84 -33.79
CA SER A 286 -7.70 -11.26 -35.18
C SER A 286 -6.71 -10.33 -35.90
N PRO A 287 -5.54 -10.82 -36.36
CA PRO A 287 -5.01 -12.18 -36.14
C PRO A 287 -4.53 -12.41 -34.68
N PRO A 288 -4.51 -13.66 -34.19
CA PRO A 288 -3.98 -13.96 -32.86
C PRO A 288 -2.47 -13.75 -32.82
N PRO A 289 -1.91 -13.11 -31.77
CA PRO A 289 -0.48 -12.89 -31.65
C PRO A 289 0.34 -14.19 -31.58
N GLN A 290 1.44 -14.27 -32.34
CA GLN A 290 2.30 -15.47 -32.37
C GLN A 290 2.97 -15.76 -31.02
N ILE A 291 3.23 -14.72 -30.22
CA ILE A 291 3.86 -14.87 -28.91
C ILE A 291 3.02 -15.73 -27.95
N VAL A 292 1.69 -15.75 -28.14
CA VAL A 292 0.76 -16.45 -27.23
C VAL A 292 0.80 -17.97 -27.44
N SER A 293 1.04 -18.45 -28.66
CA SER A 293 1.13 -19.90 -28.92
C SER A 293 2.42 -20.53 -28.38
N GLN A 294 3.42 -19.71 -28.04
CA GLN A 294 4.71 -20.14 -27.51
C GLN A 294 4.76 -20.14 -25.98
N LEU A 295 3.70 -19.68 -25.32
CA LEU A 295 3.62 -19.62 -23.86
C LEU A 295 3.36 -21.01 -23.28
N GLU A 296 4.22 -21.41 -22.35
CA GLU A 296 4.12 -22.68 -21.64
C GLU A 296 3.76 -22.45 -20.18
N SER A 297 2.85 -23.28 -19.65
CA SER A 297 2.53 -23.28 -18.23
C SER A 297 3.29 -24.40 -17.50
N SER A 298 3.94 -24.06 -16.40
CA SER A 298 4.67 -25.00 -15.54
C SER A 298 4.52 -24.63 -14.07
N ILE A 299 4.73 -25.58 -13.17
CA ILE A 299 4.95 -25.29 -11.74
C ILE A 299 6.45 -25.45 -11.50
N PRO A 300 7.18 -24.41 -11.09
CA PRO A 300 8.61 -24.52 -10.80
C PRO A 300 8.88 -25.56 -9.71
N PRO A 301 10.01 -26.29 -9.79
CA PRO A 301 10.35 -27.28 -8.78
C PRO A 301 10.51 -26.65 -7.38
N PRO A 302 10.30 -27.40 -6.29
CA PRO A 302 10.48 -26.91 -4.94
C PRO A 302 11.85 -26.24 -4.76
N GLY A 303 11.88 -25.04 -4.18
CA GLY A 303 13.10 -24.24 -4.00
C GLY A 303 13.47 -23.36 -5.21
N SER A 304 12.82 -23.53 -6.36
CA SER A 304 12.88 -22.59 -7.48
C SER A 304 11.69 -21.65 -7.44
N GLY A 305 11.96 -20.34 -7.40
CA GLY A 305 10.93 -19.32 -7.50
C GLY A 305 11.01 -18.53 -8.80
N PHE A 306 9.99 -17.73 -9.07
CA PHE A 306 9.98 -16.78 -10.19
C PHE A 306 9.44 -15.43 -9.75
N THR A 307 9.81 -14.38 -10.47
CA THR A 307 9.25 -13.04 -10.30
C THR A 307 8.38 -12.74 -11.50
N CYS A 308 7.09 -12.50 -11.30
CA CYS A 308 6.20 -12.11 -12.39
C CYS A 308 6.73 -10.82 -13.04
N ASP A 309 6.83 -10.75 -14.38
CA ASP A 309 7.23 -9.57 -15.15
C ASP A 309 6.03 -8.67 -15.47
N LEU A 310 4.87 -9.29 -15.75
CA LEU A 310 3.64 -8.58 -16.10
C LEU A 310 2.98 -7.82 -14.92
N TYR A 311 3.67 -7.65 -13.80
CA TYR A 311 3.26 -6.72 -12.74
C TYR A 311 3.63 -5.27 -13.06
N SER A 312 4.70 -5.08 -13.85
CA SER A 312 5.23 -3.79 -14.27
C SER A 312 4.39 -3.25 -15.44
N PRO A 313 3.81 -2.05 -15.35
CA PRO A 313 3.11 -1.42 -16.48
C PRO A 313 3.99 -1.30 -17.73
N ARG A 314 5.29 -1.03 -17.54
CA ARG A 314 6.25 -0.94 -18.63
C ARG A 314 6.47 -2.29 -19.33
N LEU A 315 6.60 -3.37 -18.57
CA LEU A 315 6.73 -4.71 -19.13
C LEU A 315 5.44 -5.22 -19.77
N GLN A 316 4.28 -4.82 -19.24
CA GLN A 316 2.99 -5.03 -19.89
C GLN A 316 2.97 -4.35 -21.27
N GLN A 317 3.44 -3.10 -21.37
CA GLN A 317 3.53 -2.39 -22.65
C GLN A 317 4.49 -3.11 -23.61
N TYR A 318 5.67 -3.53 -23.15
CA TYR A 318 6.61 -4.27 -23.99
C TYR A 318 6.02 -5.57 -24.53
N PHE A 319 5.28 -6.29 -23.71
CA PHE A 319 4.59 -7.50 -24.12
C PHE A 319 3.45 -7.19 -25.11
N GLN A 320 2.68 -6.13 -24.88
CA GLN A 320 1.61 -5.70 -25.78
C GLN A 320 2.14 -5.22 -27.14
N ASP A 321 3.25 -4.49 -27.16
CA ASP A 321 3.95 -4.09 -28.38
C ASP A 321 4.33 -5.34 -29.17
N ALA A 322 4.99 -6.31 -28.51
CA ALA A 322 5.41 -7.57 -29.12
C ALA A 322 4.23 -8.40 -29.66
N ALA A 323 3.13 -8.43 -28.91
CA ALA A 323 1.90 -9.11 -29.34
C ALA A 323 1.26 -8.41 -30.56
N THR A 324 1.45 -7.11 -30.71
CA THR A 324 0.86 -6.33 -31.82
C THR A 324 1.75 -6.36 -33.07
N SER A 325 3.06 -6.19 -32.90
CA SER A 325 4.04 -6.16 -34.00
C SER A 325 4.53 -7.54 -34.42
N ASN A 326 4.28 -8.59 -33.63
CA ASN A 326 4.90 -9.91 -33.72
C ASN A 326 6.45 -9.87 -33.67
N ASP A 327 7.05 -8.80 -33.13
CA ASP A 327 8.49 -8.67 -32.97
C ASP A 327 8.96 -9.21 -31.60
N ILE A 328 9.06 -10.54 -31.53
CA ILE A 328 9.52 -11.26 -30.32
C ILE A 328 11.01 -10.96 -30.04
N GLN A 329 11.81 -10.65 -31.06
CA GLN A 329 13.24 -10.36 -30.88
C GLN A 329 13.45 -9.01 -30.19
N ALA A 330 12.73 -7.96 -30.59
CA ALA A 330 12.76 -6.69 -29.89
C ALA A 330 12.29 -6.83 -28.44
N TYR A 331 11.26 -7.65 -28.19
CA TYR A 331 10.80 -7.95 -26.82
C TYR A 331 11.90 -8.60 -25.96
N ARG A 332 12.57 -9.61 -26.51
CA ARG A 332 13.71 -10.27 -25.85
C ARG A 332 14.82 -9.29 -25.51
N GLN A 333 15.20 -8.43 -26.46
CA GLN A 333 16.25 -7.43 -26.25
C GLN A 333 15.91 -6.46 -25.12
N LYS A 334 14.66 -5.99 -25.06
CA LYS A 334 14.18 -5.11 -23.97
C LYS A 334 14.26 -5.80 -22.61
N LEU A 335 13.86 -7.08 -22.51
CA LEU A 335 13.94 -7.84 -21.25
C LEU A 335 15.37 -8.14 -20.81
N VAL A 336 16.25 -8.52 -21.74
CA VAL A 336 17.68 -8.73 -21.44
C VAL A 336 18.34 -7.42 -20.99
N ALA A 337 18.06 -6.30 -21.66
CA ALA A 337 18.56 -4.99 -21.26
C ALA A 337 18.11 -4.61 -19.83
N ARG A 338 16.84 -4.86 -19.50
CA ARG A 338 16.32 -4.66 -18.14
C ARG A 338 17.00 -5.57 -17.13
N SER A 339 17.16 -6.86 -17.43
CA SER A 339 17.83 -7.83 -16.55
C SER A 339 19.27 -7.41 -16.26
N ASN A 340 20.02 -7.00 -17.28
CA ASN A 340 21.38 -6.48 -17.13
C ASN A 340 21.41 -5.23 -16.24
N LYS A 341 20.48 -4.29 -16.44
CA LYS A 341 20.41 -3.08 -15.60
C LYS A 341 20.04 -3.40 -14.16
N LEU A 342 19.14 -4.34 -13.93
CA LEU A 342 18.78 -4.81 -12.59
C LEU A 342 20.01 -5.39 -11.87
N GLN A 343 20.82 -6.19 -12.57
CA GLN A 343 22.06 -6.74 -12.01
C GLN A 343 23.06 -5.65 -11.64
N GLU A 344 23.23 -4.65 -12.52
CA GLU A 344 24.08 -3.48 -12.29
C GLU A 344 23.64 -2.70 -11.03
N ILE A 345 22.37 -2.32 -10.96
CA ILE A 345 21.82 -1.58 -9.81
C ILE A 345 21.90 -2.40 -8.53
N ASN A 346 21.58 -3.69 -8.57
CA ASN A 346 21.70 -4.57 -7.40
C ASN A 346 23.15 -4.69 -6.91
N LEU A 347 24.14 -4.67 -7.80
CA LEU A 347 25.54 -4.63 -7.41
C LEU A 347 25.89 -3.28 -6.75
N GLN A 348 25.46 -2.17 -7.33
CA GLN A 348 25.68 -0.83 -6.76
C GLN A 348 25.05 -0.67 -5.37
N ILE A 349 23.78 -1.07 -5.22
CA ILE A 349 23.07 -1.04 -3.93
C ILE A 349 23.79 -1.92 -2.90
N ARG A 350 24.26 -3.12 -3.28
CA ARG A 350 25.03 -3.98 -2.36
C ARG A 350 26.30 -3.31 -1.88
N ASN A 351 27.06 -2.67 -2.78
CA ASN A 351 28.29 -1.96 -2.45
C ASN A 351 28.00 -0.77 -1.52
N LEU A 352 27.01 0.06 -1.86
CA LEU A 352 26.59 1.21 -1.03
C LEU A 352 26.13 0.77 0.37
N ARG A 353 25.38 -0.34 0.47
CA ARG A 353 24.96 -0.91 1.77
C ARG A 353 26.15 -1.38 2.59
N GLN A 354 27.18 -1.94 1.96
CA GLN A 354 28.42 -2.32 2.64
C GLN A 354 29.19 -1.09 3.15
N GLU A 355 29.36 -0.07 2.30
CA GLU A 355 30.01 1.20 2.68
C GLU A 355 29.26 1.88 3.83
N HIS A 356 27.93 1.97 3.76
CA HIS A 356 27.10 2.52 4.82
C HIS A 356 27.35 1.80 6.16
N ARG A 357 27.37 0.46 6.16
CA ARG A 357 27.66 -0.33 7.38
C ARG A 357 29.04 -0.04 7.95
N GLN A 358 30.05 0.09 7.08
CA GLN A 358 31.42 0.40 7.51
C GLN A 358 31.52 1.80 8.12
N LEU A 359 30.96 2.82 7.45
CA LEU A 359 30.96 4.20 7.94
C LEU A 359 30.21 4.34 9.27
N LYS A 360 29.07 3.64 9.40
CA LYS A 360 28.30 3.62 10.65
C LYS A 360 29.10 3.00 11.79
N ALA A 361 29.73 1.85 11.56
CA ALA A 361 30.57 1.19 12.58
C ALA A 361 31.76 2.07 13.00
N GLN A 362 32.39 2.77 12.05
CA GLN A 362 33.47 3.71 12.36
C GLN A 362 32.96 4.91 13.16
N SER A 363 31.80 5.47 12.79
CA SER A 363 31.16 6.55 13.55
C SER A 363 30.87 6.14 14.99
N ASP A 364 30.28 4.96 15.18
CA ASP A 364 29.99 4.39 16.51
C ASP A 364 31.27 4.18 17.33
N MET A 365 32.36 3.72 16.69
CA MET A 365 33.68 3.59 17.33
C MET A 365 34.22 4.95 17.78
N HIS A 366 34.15 5.99 16.94
CA HIS A 366 34.55 7.34 17.31
C HIS A 366 33.71 7.91 18.46
N MET A 367 32.40 7.65 18.46
CA MET A 367 31.52 8.07 19.56
C MET A 367 31.84 7.31 20.86
N SER A 368 32.23 6.05 20.78
CA SER A 368 32.71 5.28 21.94
C SER A 368 34.04 5.83 22.47
N MET A 369 35.02 6.10 21.59
CA MET A 369 36.30 6.72 21.98
C MET A 369 36.10 8.09 22.61
N MET A 370 35.20 8.90 22.06
CA MET A 370 34.82 10.18 22.68
C MET A 370 34.35 10.00 24.12
N ARG A 371 33.44 9.05 24.40
CA ARG A 371 32.97 8.79 25.77
C ARG A 371 34.08 8.31 26.70
N MET A 372 34.99 7.48 26.20
CA MET A 372 36.15 7.01 26.98
C MET A 372 37.08 8.18 27.33
N GLU A 373 37.41 9.03 26.37
CA GLU A 373 38.22 10.24 26.59
C GLU A 373 37.55 11.20 27.57
N GLN A 374 36.23 11.40 27.46
CA GLN A 374 35.50 12.22 28.42
C GLN A 374 35.59 11.66 29.84
N THR A 375 35.40 10.35 29.99
CA THR A 375 35.47 9.67 31.30
C THR A 375 36.89 9.75 31.88
N SER A 376 37.91 9.56 31.06
CA SER A 376 39.33 9.68 31.43
C SER A 376 39.67 11.10 31.89
N ALA A 377 39.24 12.11 31.13
CA ALA A 377 39.48 13.53 31.44
C ALA A 377 38.78 13.95 32.75
N MET A 378 37.55 13.50 32.98
CA MET A 378 36.82 13.71 34.24
C MET A 378 37.50 13.01 35.42
N THR A 379 37.92 11.75 35.25
CA THR A 379 38.62 10.98 36.31
C THR A 379 39.94 11.65 36.70
N THR A 380 40.71 12.12 35.70
CA THR A 380 41.95 12.85 35.93
C THR A 380 41.69 14.15 36.71
N SER A 381 40.67 14.91 36.33
CA SER A 381 40.29 16.14 37.04
C SER A 381 39.87 15.87 38.49
N MET A 382 39.12 14.81 38.75
CA MET A 382 38.76 14.38 40.12
C MET A 382 40.00 13.98 40.94
N ALA A 383 40.99 13.32 40.34
CA ALA A 383 42.23 12.98 41.05
C ALA A 383 43.00 14.25 41.50
N TRP A 384 43.00 15.30 40.69
CA TRP A 384 43.63 16.58 41.04
C TRP A 384 42.87 17.36 42.13
N SER A 385 41.53 17.30 42.16
CA SER A 385 40.76 18.01 43.19
C SER A 385 40.94 17.44 44.59
N VAL A 386 41.29 16.15 44.70
CA VAL A 386 41.57 15.47 45.97
C VAL A 386 42.98 15.81 46.51
N SER A 387 43.92 16.24 45.65
CA SER A 387 45.33 16.44 46.04
C SER A 387 45.66 17.81 46.65
N SER A 388 44.69 18.68 46.92
CA SER A 388 44.86 20.04 47.52
C SER A 388 45.56 21.08 46.63
N TRP A 389 45.73 20.81 45.34
CA TRP A 389 46.27 21.77 44.35
C TRP A 389 45.15 22.23 43.40
N SER A 390 45.28 23.44 42.83
CA SER A 390 44.35 23.93 41.80
C SER A 390 44.38 22.99 40.59
N ALA A 391 43.28 22.29 40.33
CA ALA A 391 43.18 21.38 39.19
C ALA A 391 43.31 22.16 37.87
N PRO A 392 44.11 21.68 36.89
CA PRO A 392 44.14 22.28 35.56
C PRO A 392 42.76 22.12 34.88
N PRO A 393 42.40 23.01 33.93
CA PRO A 393 41.18 22.88 33.15
C PRO A 393 41.10 21.53 32.43
N ILE A 394 39.90 20.95 32.35
CA ILE A 394 39.67 19.67 31.65
C ILE A 394 40.00 19.85 30.16
N ASP A 395 40.90 19.01 29.62
CA ASP A 395 41.23 19.00 28.20
C ASP A 395 40.21 18.16 27.42
N TRP A 396 39.35 18.84 26.66
CA TRP A 396 38.34 18.21 25.81
C TRP A 396 38.79 18.02 24.36
N ARG A 397 40.03 18.34 23.99
CA ARG A 397 40.48 18.33 22.59
C ARG A 397 40.34 16.96 21.94
N ALA A 398 40.77 15.90 22.63
CA ALA A 398 40.66 14.52 22.13
C ALA A 398 39.19 14.09 21.96
N SER A 399 38.35 14.34 22.98
CA SER A 399 36.90 14.11 22.91
C SER A 399 36.25 14.85 21.74
N ASN A 400 36.57 16.13 21.56
CA ASN A 400 36.01 16.95 20.48
C ASN A 400 36.46 16.48 19.10
N ALA A 401 37.71 16.03 18.97
CA ALA A 401 38.21 15.45 17.73
C ALA A 401 37.45 14.16 17.36
N HIS A 402 37.27 13.25 18.32
CA HIS A 402 36.49 12.02 18.11
C HIS A 402 35.02 12.32 17.79
N MET A 403 34.39 13.29 18.47
CA MET A 403 33.03 13.72 18.18
C MET A 403 32.89 14.27 16.76
N SER A 404 33.80 15.17 16.36
CA SER A 404 33.80 15.77 15.01
C SER A 404 33.94 14.70 13.93
N GLN A 405 34.87 13.76 14.12
CA GLN A 405 35.09 12.67 13.16
C GLN A 405 33.91 11.70 13.13
N GLY A 406 33.34 11.36 14.29
CA GLY A 406 32.13 10.53 14.39
C GLY A 406 30.95 11.15 13.64
N ASN A 407 30.72 12.45 13.83
CA ASN A 407 29.66 13.18 13.13
C ASN A 407 29.89 13.25 11.61
N GLN A 408 31.14 13.45 11.17
CA GLN A 408 31.48 13.45 9.74
C GLN A 408 31.19 12.09 9.09
N LEU A 409 31.56 11.00 9.76
CA LEU A 409 31.30 9.64 9.29
C LEU A 409 29.79 9.31 9.27
N ALA A 410 29.04 9.79 10.27
CA ALA A 410 27.59 9.65 10.31
C ALA A 410 26.92 10.37 9.13
N LEU A 411 27.38 11.57 8.80
CA LEU A 411 26.89 12.33 7.64
C LEU A 411 27.19 11.57 6.33
N GLN A 412 28.40 11.05 6.17
CA GLN A 412 28.74 10.23 5.00
C GLN A 412 27.88 8.96 4.91
N ALA A 413 27.62 8.29 6.03
CA ALA A 413 26.73 7.14 6.08
C ALA A 413 25.30 7.50 5.64
N ALA A 414 24.78 8.66 6.06
CA ALA A 414 23.49 9.16 5.62
C ALA A 414 23.46 9.41 4.11
N MET A 415 24.48 10.07 3.54
CA MET A 415 24.58 10.28 2.09
C MET A 415 24.59 8.97 1.27
N ARG A 416 25.17 7.89 1.82
CA ARG A 416 25.12 6.56 1.19
C ARG A 416 23.74 5.95 1.21
N LEU A 417 22.98 6.16 2.28
CA LEU A 417 21.59 5.74 2.34
C LEU A 417 20.74 6.52 1.33
N ASP A 418 20.95 7.84 1.22
CA ASP A 418 20.27 8.67 0.22
C ASP A 418 20.59 8.19 -1.20
N SER A 419 21.85 7.86 -1.50
CA SER A 419 22.26 7.31 -2.79
C SER A 419 21.55 5.99 -3.12
N ILE A 420 21.33 5.12 -2.12
CA ILE A 420 20.55 3.88 -2.29
C ILE A 420 19.10 4.22 -2.65
N THR A 421 18.48 5.14 -1.90
CA THR A 421 17.08 5.52 -2.16
C THR A 421 16.90 6.16 -3.54
N MET A 422 17.89 6.92 -4.02
CA MET A 422 17.89 7.49 -5.37
C MET A 422 17.97 6.40 -6.44
N LEU A 423 18.83 5.39 -6.28
CA LEU A 423 18.92 4.28 -7.23
C LEU A 423 17.64 3.43 -7.25
N GLU A 424 17.03 3.20 -6.08
CA GLU A 424 15.74 2.51 -5.97
C GLU A 424 14.62 3.31 -6.66
N ALA A 425 14.63 4.64 -6.54
CA ALA A 425 13.70 5.52 -7.25
C ALA A 425 13.94 5.55 -8.77
N GLU A 426 15.19 5.63 -9.22
CA GLU A 426 15.56 5.56 -10.64
C GLU A 426 15.08 4.25 -11.28
N TRP A 427 15.27 3.13 -10.57
CA TRP A 427 14.76 1.83 -11.00
C TRP A 427 13.24 1.85 -11.17
N ALA A 428 12.53 2.31 -10.13
CA ALA A 428 11.07 2.37 -10.13
C ALA A 428 10.51 3.27 -11.24
N GLU A 429 11.20 4.37 -11.55
CA GLU A 429 10.76 5.34 -12.57
C GLU A 429 11.05 4.89 -14.01
N HIS A 430 12.21 4.26 -14.24
CA HIS A 430 12.70 4.01 -15.59
C HIS A 430 12.63 2.55 -16.03
N TRP A 431 12.44 1.59 -15.11
CA TRP A 431 12.60 0.16 -15.41
C TRP A 431 11.52 -0.75 -14.83
N GLU A 432 10.76 -0.29 -13.83
CA GLU A 432 9.52 -0.91 -13.33
C GLU A 432 8.28 -0.34 -14.03
#